data_AF-A0AB34GZS4-F1
#
_entry.id   AF-A0AB34GZS4-F1
#
_cell.length_a   1.000
_cell.length_b   1.000
_cell.length_c   1.000
_cell.angle_alpha   90.00
_cell.angle_beta   90.00
_cell.angle_gamma   90.00
#
_symmetry.space_group_name_H-M   'P 1'
#
loop_
_entity.id
_entity.type
_entity.pdbx_description
1 polymer ?
#
loop_
_entity_poly.entity_id
_entity_poly.type
_entity_poly.pdbx_seq_one_letter_code
_entity_poly.pdbx_strand_id
1 'polypeptide(L)'
;MRGDKRDQQGLDCGVYVGGIYTVIQTKAKTTADEWGDNYFLLGPYFEHNMKTQVEQCEPVNDAVRRAVDAMNKHGCQVYFGRWLIEGSPYVVLFDIGYSAWNLDTWKGDLWEACNVGIPHHDQEANEMLIFGSLTAWFLKEVTDHADGKHVIVQFHEWQAGTGLILSRAQKLPIATVFTTHATLLGRYLCAANIDFYNHLDKVISPSTFPPHHLSFRSLKLKDGKY
;
A
#
# COMPACT_ATOMS: atom_id res chain seq x y z
N MET A 1 30.04 -8.21 25.83
CA MET A 1 29.79 -7.54 24.53
C MET A 1 28.28 -7.54 24.31
N ARG A 2 27.61 -6.41 24.58
CA ARG A 2 26.18 -6.23 24.29
C ARG A 2 26.07 -5.80 22.83
N GLY A 3 25.64 -6.71 21.96
CA GLY A 3 25.28 -6.36 20.58
C GLY A 3 24.07 -5.44 20.60
N ASP A 4 24.16 -4.34 19.87
CA ASP A 4 23.11 -3.34 19.72
C ASP A 4 21.91 -3.97 18.99
N LYS A 5 20.73 -4.00 19.64
CA LYS A 5 19.49 -4.54 19.05
C LYS A 5 18.88 -3.58 18.00
N ARG A 6 19.49 -2.41 17.76
CA ARG A 6 18.97 -1.41 16.82
C ARG A 6 19.30 -1.70 15.35
N ASP A 7 20.26 -2.58 15.07
CA ASP A 7 20.73 -2.84 13.71
C ASP A 7 19.84 -3.81 12.91
N GLN A 8 18.71 -4.24 13.47
CA GLN A 8 17.78 -5.22 12.88
C GLN A 8 16.37 -4.66 12.66
N GLN A 9 16.24 -3.33 12.56
CA GLN A 9 14.96 -2.70 12.28
C GLN A 9 14.69 -2.71 10.77
N GLY A 10 13.64 -3.44 10.38
CA GLY A 10 13.11 -3.41 9.02
C GLY A 10 12.46 -2.05 8.70
N LEU A 11 12.09 -1.87 7.45
CA LEU A 11 11.32 -0.70 6.99
C LEU A 11 9.83 -1.08 7.00
N ASP A 12 8.96 -0.26 7.60
CA ASP A 12 7.51 -0.47 7.60
C ASP A 12 6.81 0.63 6.80
N CYS A 13 5.96 0.22 5.85
CA CYS A 13 5.23 1.13 4.97
C CYS A 13 3.72 0.90 5.06
N GLY A 14 2.96 1.89 5.53
CA GLY A 14 1.50 1.89 5.51
C GLY A 14 0.93 2.57 4.26
N VAL A 15 0.25 1.83 3.39
CA VAL A 15 -0.35 2.36 2.15
C VAL A 15 -1.81 2.70 2.39
N TYR A 16 -2.24 3.93 2.09
CA TYR A 16 -3.60 4.36 2.35
C TYR A 16 -4.22 5.27 1.29
N VAL A 17 -5.54 5.16 1.18
CA VAL A 17 -6.39 6.02 0.34
C VAL A 17 -7.69 6.36 1.09
N GLY A 18 -8.01 7.65 1.21
CA GLY A 18 -9.34 8.12 1.61
C GLY A 18 -9.81 7.79 3.06
N GLY A 19 -11.08 7.39 3.19
CA GLY A 19 -11.90 7.37 4.43
C GLY A 19 -11.44 6.49 5.61
N ILE A 20 -10.22 5.95 5.55
CA ILE A 20 -9.51 5.27 6.64
C ILE A 20 -8.60 6.21 7.45
N TYR A 21 -8.58 7.49 7.09
CA TYR A 21 -7.82 8.57 7.74
C TYR A 21 -7.80 8.47 9.27
N THR A 22 -8.95 8.33 9.92
CA THR A 22 -9.05 8.29 11.40
C THR A 22 -8.40 7.04 12.00
N VAL A 23 -8.48 5.89 11.33
CA VAL A 23 -7.86 4.65 11.84
C VAL A 23 -6.34 4.75 11.76
N ILE A 24 -5.82 5.35 10.69
CA ILE A 24 -4.37 5.52 10.52
C ILE A 24 -3.86 6.60 11.46
N GLN A 25 -4.55 7.73 11.56
CA GLN A 25 -4.18 8.84 12.43
C GLN A 25 -4.08 8.39 13.90
N THR A 26 -5.05 7.60 14.37
CA THR A 26 -5.06 7.11 15.77
C THR A 26 -3.98 6.06 16.06
N LYS A 27 -3.52 5.32 15.05
CA LYS A 27 -2.43 4.34 15.17
C LYS A 27 -1.05 4.93 14.92
N ALA A 28 -0.98 6.02 14.17
CA ALA A 28 0.27 6.61 13.69
C ALA A 28 1.26 6.90 14.81
N LYS A 29 0.78 7.45 15.94
CA LYS A 29 1.63 7.71 17.12
C LYS A 29 2.27 6.43 17.64
N THR A 30 1.47 5.42 17.96
CA THR A 30 1.97 4.16 18.54
C THR A 30 2.94 3.46 17.60
N THR A 31 2.65 3.46 16.29
CA THR A 31 3.57 2.85 15.31
C THR A 31 4.85 3.65 15.16
N ALA A 32 4.77 4.99 15.11
CA ALA A 32 5.95 5.85 15.03
C ALA A 32 6.83 5.74 16.29
N ASP A 33 6.23 5.58 17.49
CA ASP A 33 6.97 5.36 18.73
C ASP A 33 7.76 4.03 18.71
N GLU A 34 7.24 2.99 18.04
CA GLU A 34 7.89 1.68 17.91
C GLU A 34 8.95 1.63 16.79
N TRP A 35 8.65 2.20 15.62
CA TRP A 35 9.46 2.06 14.40
C TRP A 35 10.32 3.29 14.08
N GLY A 36 10.07 4.43 14.73
CA GLY A 36 10.82 5.66 14.55
C GLY A 36 10.92 6.09 13.08
N ASP A 37 12.14 6.43 12.66
CA ASP A 37 12.42 6.92 11.30
C ASP A 37 12.35 5.83 10.21
N ASN A 38 12.02 4.59 10.58
CA ASN A 38 11.81 3.48 9.63
C ASN A 38 10.33 3.28 9.25
N TYR A 39 9.42 4.10 9.78
CA TYR A 39 8.00 4.07 9.45
C TYR A 39 7.61 5.16 8.44
N PHE A 40 6.99 4.73 7.35
CA PHE A 40 6.55 5.59 6.26
C PHE A 40 5.10 5.30 5.93
N LEU A 41 4.35 6.33 5.56
CA LEU A 41 3.04 6.17 4.96
C LEU A 41 3.07 6.54 3.48
N LEU A 42 2.43 5.73 2.65
CA LEU A 42 2.34 5.93 1.21
C LEU A 42 0.91 6.32 0.84
N GLY A 43 0.74 7.37 0.04
CA GLY A 43 -0.58 7.86 -0.35
C GLY A 43 -0.59 8.66 -1.65
N PRO A 44 -1.77 8.90 -2.23
CA PRO A 44 -1.90 9.81 -3.36
C PRO A 44 -1.66 11.26 -2.92
N TYR A 45 -1.02 12.04 -3.78
CA TYR A 45 -0.80 13.47 -3.59
C TYR A 45 -2.09 14.26 -3.84
N PHE A 46 -2.42 15.15 -2.90
CA PHE A 46 -3.45 16.16 -3.06
C PHE A 46 -2.89 17.52 -2.65
N GLU A 47 -2.90 18.49 -3.57
CA GLU A 47 -2.26 19.80 -3.36
C GLU A 47 -2.74 20.51 -2.10
N HIS A 48 -4.06 20.49 -1.85
CA HIS A 48 -4.65 21.10 -0.66
C HIS A 48 -4.12 20.45 0.64
N ASN A 49 -4.05 19.12 0.69
CA ASN A 49 -3.56 18.39 1.87
C ASN A 49 -2.06 18.61 2.06
N MET A 50 -1.29 18.67 0.97
CA MET A 50 0.14 18.94 1.04
C MET A 50 0.42 20.29 1.71
N LYS A 51 -0.30 21.34 1.33
CA LYS A 51 -0.09 22.70 1.86
C LYS A 51 -0.54 22.87 3.32
N THR A 52 -1.51 22.08 3.76
CA THR A 52 -2.19 22.30 5.05
C THR A 52 -1.82 21.28 6.12
N GLN A 53 -1.41 20.07 5.71
CA GLN A 53 -1.22 18.93 6.61
C GLN A 53 0.19 18.34 6.51
N VAL A 54 1.04 18.75 5.58
CA VAL A 54 2.37 18.14 5.40
C VAL A 54 3.46 19.19 5.50
N GLU A 55 4.44 18.93 6.37
CA GLU A 55 5.69 19.67 6.41
C GLU A 55 6.70 19.00 5.44
N GLN A 56 7.10 19.73 4.40
CA GLN A 56 8.10 19.23 3.45
C GLN A 56 9.47 19.13 4.13
N CYS A 57 10.12 17.99 3.92
CA CYS A 57 11.49 17.74 4.37
C CYS A 57 12.18 16.77 3.41
N GLU A 58 13.48 16.56 3.61
CA GLU A 58 14.25 15.59 2.83
C GLU A 58 14.14 14.18 3.44
N PRO A 59 14.12 13.12 2.62
CA PRO A 59 14.11 11.75 3.12
C PRO A 59 15.36 11.42 3.94
N VAL A 60 15.15 11.05 5.20
CA VAL A 60 16.23 10.67 6.14
C VAL A 60 16.81 9.31 5.81
N ASN A 61 15.99 8.39 5.30
CA ASN A 61 16.43 7.05 4.89
C ASN A 61 16.99 7.09 3.45
N ASP A 62 18.23 6.62 3.29
CA ASP A 62 18.94 6.63 2.00
C ASP A 62 18.24 5.82 0.90
N ALA A 63 17.62 4.68 1.24
CA ALA A 63 16.88 3.85 0.28
C ALA A 63 15.64 4.60 -0.23
N VAL A 64 14.92 5.25 0.69
CA VAL A 64 13.74 6.08 0.36
C VAL A 64 14.17 7.29 -0.48
N ARG A 65 15.26 7.97 -0.13
CA ARG A 65 15.77 9.11 -0.90
C ARG A 65 16.08 8.71 -2.34
N ARG A 66 16.84 7.62 -2.52
CA ARG A 66 17.18 7.09 -3.85
C ARG A 66 15.95 6.67 -4.64
N ALA A 67 14.96 6.06 -3.99
CA ALA A 67 13.71 5.67 -4.64
C ALA A 67 12.92 6.89 -5.14
N VAL A 68 12.78 7.93 -4.31
CA VAL A 68 12.12 9.19 -4.70
C VAL A 68 12.86 9.84 -5.87
N ASP A 69 14.18 9.95 -5.80
CA ASP A 69 15.01 10.53 -6.87
C ASP A 69 14.91 9.75 -8.17
N ALA A 70 14.98 8.41 -8.09
CA ALA A 70 14.87 7.52 -9.23
C ALA A 70 13.52 7.68 -9.93
N MET A 71 12.41 7.68 -9.18
CA MET A 71 11.08 7.85 -9.75
C MET A 71 10.90 9.24 -10.38
N ASN A 72 11.32 10.30 -9.70
CA ASN A 72 11.25 11.66 -10.24
C ASN A 72 12.07 11.82 -11.54
N LYS A 73 13.23 11.15 -11.63
CA LYS A 73 14.05 11.13 -12.85
C LYS A 73 13.36 10.42 -14.02
N HIS A 74 12.46 9.48 -13.76
CA HIS A 74 11.74 8.72 -14.79
C HIS A 74 10.35 9.31 -15.10
N GLY A 75 10.10 10.57 -14.75
CA GLY A 75 8.87 11.27 -15.13
C GLY A 75 7.66 10.94 -14.26
N CYS A 76 7.90 10.46 -13.04
CA CYS A 76 6.91 10.52 -11.95
C CYS A 76 7.07 11.81 -11.16
N GLN A 77 6.09 12.11 -10.31
CA GLN A 77 6.20 13.21 -9.36
C GLN A 77 5.85 12.69 -7.96
N VAL A 78 6.88 12.58 -7.14
CA VAL A 78 6.85 11.98 -5.80
C VAL A 78 7.31 13.02 -4.79
N TYR A 79 6.50 13.21 -3.75
CA TYR A 79 6.75 14.16 -2.67
C TYR A 79 7.05 13.44 -1.37
N PHE A 80 7.92 14.02 -0.56
CA PHE A 80 8.26 13.53 0.77
C PHE A 80 7.97 14.61 1.82
N GLY A 81 7.56 14.19 3.01
CA GLY A 81 7.36 15.10 4.12
C GLY A 81 7.00 14.40 5.42
N ARG A 82 6.59 15.18 6.41
CA ARG A 82 6.00 14.73 7.66
C ARG A 82 4.55 15.13 7.74
N TRP A 83 3.70 14.19 8.11
CA TRP A 83 2.29 14.48 8.34
C TRP A 83 2.12 15.19 9.68
N LEU A 84 1.49 16.36 9.67
CA LEU A 84 1.23 17.23 10.82
C LEU A 84 0.10 16.68 11.71
N ILE A 85 0.29 15.48 12.22
CA ILE A 85 -0.56 14.81 13.21
C ILE A 85 0.30 14.35 14.41
N GLU A 86 -0.35 13.85 15.45
CA GLU A 86 0.35 13.25 16.58
C GLU A 86 1.22 12.06 16.12
N GLY A 87 2.50 12.06 16.50
CA GLY A 87 3.50 11.08 16.05
C GLY A 87 4.34 11.53 14.84
N SER A 88 3.89 12.54 14.09
CA SER A 88 4.62 13.13 12.95
C SER A 88 5.27 12.10 11.99
N PRO A 89 4.51 11.10 11.50
CA PRO A 89 5.07 10.06 10.65
C PRO A 89 5.55 10.62 9.30
N TYR A 90 6.53 9.97 8.70
CA TYR A 90 6.96 10.30 7.35
C TYR A 90 5.90 9.86 6.32
N VAL A 91 5.74 10.67 5.27
CA VAL A 91 4.84 10.40 4.16
C VAL A 91 5.55 10.48 2.83
N VAL A 92 5.22 9.56 1.93
CA VAL A 92 5.58 9.59 0.50
C VAL A 92 4.28 9.71 -0.28
N LEU A 93 4.15 10.78 -1.05
CA LEU A 93 2.92 11.10 -1.77
C LEU A 93 3.16 11.08 -3.29
N PHE A 94 2.34 10.32 -4.00
CA PHE A 94 2.45 10.13 -5.44
C PHE A 94 1.44 10.98 -6.21
N ASP A 95 1.90 11.80 -7.15
CA ASP A 95 1.02 12.48 -8.09
C ASP A 95 0.55 11.50 -9.18
N ILE A 96 -0.66 10.98 -8.97
CA ILE A 96 -1.31 10.04 -9.88
C ILE A 96 -1.71 10.72 -11.20
N GLY A 97 -2.04 12.01 -11.17
CA GLY A 97 -2.43 12.76 -12.35
C GLY A 97 -1.24 12.98 -13.27
N TYR A 98 -0.09 13.33 -12.69
CA TYR A 98 1.17 13.48 -13.42
C TYR A 98 1.61 12.17 -14.09
N SER A 99 1.33 11.03 -13.45
CA SER A 99 1.76 9.71 -13.90
C SER A 99 0.74 8.99 -14.79
N ALA A 100 -0.38 9.62 -15.14
CA ALA A 100 -1.46 9.00 -15.90
C ALA A 100 -1.05 8.59 -17.33
N TRP A 101 0.06 9.12 -17.85
CA TRP A 101 0.59 8.80 -19.18
C TRP A 101 0.90 7.30 -19.36
N ASN A 102 1.15 6.56 -18.28
CA ASN A 102 1.51 5.14 -18.34
C ASN A 102 0.35 4.18 -18.03
N LEU A 103 -0.90 4.68 -17.95
CA LEU A 103 -2.06 3.91 -17.51
C LEU A 103 -2.29 2.64 -18.35
N ASP A 104 -2.19 2.73 -19.68
CA ASP A 104 -2.46 1.58 -20.56
C ASP A 104 -1.44 0.45 -20.37
N THR A 105 -0.17 0.78 -20.14
CA THR A 105 0.87 -0.19 -19.79
C THR A 105 0.51 -0.92 -18.50
N TRP A 106 0.14 -0.17 -17.46
CA TRP A 106 -0.22 -0.76 -16.17
C TRP A 106 -1.51 -1.58 -16.22
N LYS A 107 -2.44 -1.29 -17.13
CA LYS A 107 -3.60 -2.16 -17.38
C LYS A 107 -3.16 -3.50 -17.96
N GLY A 108 -2.20 -3.49 -18.87
CA GLY A 108 -1.56 -4.69 -19.39
C GLY A 108 -0.89 -5.49 -18.27
N ASP A 109 -0.07 -4.83 -17.44
CA ASP A 109 0.62 -5.48 -16.32
C ASP A 109 -0.35 -6.12 -15.32
N LEU A 110 -1.46 -5.44 -15.00
CA LEU A 110 -2.50 -5.98 -14.11
C LEU A 110 -3.19 -7.20 -14.75
N TRP A 111 -3.50 -7.13 -16.04
CA TRP A 111 -4.10 -8.24 -16.77
C TRP A 111 -3.19 -9.47 -16.76
N GLU A 112 -1.91 -9.29 -17.08
CA GLU A 112 -0.92 -10.39 -17.04
C GLU A 112 -0.72 -10.95 -15.62
N ALA A 113 -0.82 -10.09 -14.60
CA ALA A 113 -0.66 -10.50 -13.20
C ALA A 113 -1.82 -11.34 -12.67
N CYS A 114 -3.08 -11.00 -12.99
CA CYS A 114 -4.24 -11.62 -12.35
C CYS A 114 -5.49 -11.77 -13.22
N ASN A 115 -5.44 -11.46 -14.52
CA ASN A 115 -6.56 -11.50 -15.45
C ASN A 115 -7.75 -10.62 -15.02
N VAL A 116 -7.46 -9.46 -14.39
CA VAL A 116 -8.47 -8.46 -14.02
C VAL A 116 -8.36 -7.28 -14.95
N GLY A 117 -9.43 -6.99 -15.69
CA GLY A 117 -9.54 -5.82 -16.56
C GLY A 117 -10.20 -4.64 -15.85
N ILE A 118 -9.74 -3.42 -16.15
CA ILE A 118 -10.34 -2.18 -15.64
C ILE A 118 -11.04 -1.43 -16.79
N PRO A 119 -12.37 -1.23 -16.70
CA PRO A 119 -13.11 -0.46 -17.69
C PRO A 119 -12.56 0.96 -17.87
N HIS A 120 -12.54 1.45 -19.11
CA HIS A 120 -11.99 2.79 -19.41
C HIS A 120 -12.75 3.94 -18.72
N HIS A 121 -14.04 3.79 -18.46
CA HIS A 121 -14.87 4.83 -17.86
C HIS A 121 -14.84 4.82 -16.32
N ASP A 122 -14.24 3.81 -15.69
CA ASP A 122 -14.15 3.72 -14.24
C ASP A 122 -12.95 4.53 -13.73
N GLN A 123 -13.17 5.82 -13.49
CA GLN A 123 -12.08 6.73 -13.10
C GLN A 123 -11.42 6.31 -11.79
N GLU A 124 -12.19 5.89 -10.78
CA GLU A 124 -11.64 5.48 -9.48
C GLU A 124 -10.73 4.27 -9.65
N ALA A 125 -11.17 3.22 -10.36
CA ALA A 125 -10.34 2.05 -10.59
C ALA A 125 -9.06 2.38 -11.39
N ASN A 126 -9.15 3.27 -12.39
CA ASN A 126 -7.97 3.72 -13.15
C ASN A 126 -6.97 4.48 -12.26
N GLU A 127 -7.44 5.41 -11.43
CA GLU A 127 -6.62 6.16 -10.47
C GLU A 127 -5.96 5.22 -9.44
N MET A 128 -6.70 4.23 -8.95
CA MET A 128 -6.17 3.23 -8.00
C MET A 128 -5.15 2.29 -8.63
N LEU A 129 -5.29 1.98 -9.93
CA LEU A 129 -4.26 1.25 -10.66
C LEU A 129 -2.98 2.07 -10.79
N ILE A 130 -3.07 3.35 -11.14
CA ILE A 130 -1.90 4.25 -11.21
C ILE A 130 -1.21 4.31 -9.84
N PHE A 131 -1.98 4.58 -8.79
CA PHE A 131 -1.46 4.62 -7.42
C PHE A 131 -0.78 3.32 -7.00
N GLY A 132 -1.42 2.18 -7.25
CA GLY A 132 -0.86 0.86 -6.93
C GLY A 132 0.41 0.57 -7.72
N SER A 133 0.47 0.96 -8.99
CA SER A 133 1.65 0.76 -9.85
C SER A 133 2.82 1.61 -9.40
N LEU A 134 2.58 2.88 -9.06
CA LEU A 134 3.58 3.77 -8.46
C LEU A 134 4.08 3.24 -7.12
N THR A 135 3.18 2.70 -6.29
CA THR A 135 3.52 2.08 -5.01
C THR A 135 4.42 0.85 -5.22
N ALA A 136 4.07 -0.05 -6.14
CA ALA A 136 4.88 -1.23 -6.44
C ALA A 136 6.27 -0.86 -7.00
N TRP A 137 6.33 0.17 -7.87
CA TRP A 137 7.60 0.69 -8.37
C TRP A 137 8.45 1.28 -7.24
N PHE A 138 7.88 2.16 -6.42
CA PHE A 138 8.57 2.73 -5.26
C PHE A 138 9.16 1.65 -4.36
N LEU A 139 8.37 0.63 -4.01
CA LEU A 139 8.81 -0.49 -3.17
C LEU A 139 9.95 -1.27 -3.82
N LYS A 140 9.92 -1.45 -5.14
CA LYS A 140 11.03 -2.07 -5.88
C LYS A 140 12.31 -1.26 -5.70
N GLU A 141 12.28 0.05 -5.97
CA GLU A 141 13.44 0.93 -5.82
C GLU A 141 13.98 0.95 -4.38
N VAL A 142 13.07 0.94 -3.39
CA VAL A 142 13.45 0.84 -1.97
C VAL A 142 14.14 -0.49 -1.69
N THR A 143 13.61 -1.62 -2.18
CA THR A 143 14.23 -2.94 -1.94
C THR A 143 15.59 -3.09 -2.61
N ASP A 144 15.79 -2.47 -3.77
CA ASP A 144 17.08 -2.46 -4.49
C ASP A 144 18.17 -1.70 -3.70
N HIS A 145 17.77 -0.87 -2.72
CA HIS A 145 18.65 -0.05 -1.88
C HIS A 145 18.50 -0.33 -0.38
N ALA A 146 17.79 -1.40 0.01
CA ALA A 146 17.51 -1.69 1.41
C ALA A 146 18.70 -2.34 2.16
N ASP A 147 19.83 -2.61 1.49
CA ASP A 147 21.06 -3.18 2.07
C ASP A 147 20.81 -4.43 2.95
N GLY A 148 19.88 -5.30 2.53
CA GLY A 148 19.53 -6.53 3.24
C GLY A 148 18.53 -6.37 4.38
N LYS A 149 18.03 -5.15 4.65
CA LYS A 149 16.94 -4.91 5.60
C LYS A 149 15.63 -5.48 5.05
N HIS A 150 14.83 -6.07 5.95
CA HIS A 150 13.49 -6.53 5.60
C HIS A 150 12.54 -5.36 5.43
N VAL A 151 11.73 -5.38 4.38
CA VAL A 151 10.69 -4.38 4.13
C VAL A 151 9.33 -5.04 4.36
N ILE A 152 8.53 -4.43 5.23
CA ILE A 152 7.14 -4.81 5.53
C ILE A 152 6.24 -3.73 4.95
N VAL A 153 5.17 -4.14 4.29
CA VAL A 153 4.21 -3.23 3.66
C VAL A 153 2.81 -3.65 4.02
N GLN A 154 2.05 -2.73 4.61
CA GLN A 154 0.65 -2.92 4.95
C GLN A 154 -0.25 -2.12 4.03
N PHE A 155 -1.08 -2.81 3.25
CA PHE A 155 -2.05 -2.25 2.33
C PHE A 155 -3.43 -2.18 2.99
N HIS A 156 -4.04 -1.00 3.00
CA HIS A 156 -5.36 -0.77 3.55
C HIS A 156 -6.41 -0.57 2.44
N GLU A 157 -7.45 -1.39 2.49
CA GLU A 157 -8.56 -1.45 1.53
C GLU A 157 -8.18 -1.78 0.08
N TRP A 158 -9.22 -2.07 -0.71
CA TRP A 158 -9.10 -2.51 -2.10
C TRP A 158 -8.41 -1.46 -2.99
N GLN A 159 -8.54 -0.17 -2.66
CA GLN A 159 -7.89 0.93 -3.37
C GLN A 159 -6.35 0.82 -3.41
N ALA A 160 -5.75 0.23 -2.38
CA ALA A 160 -4.31 -0.05 -2.33
C ALA A 160 -3.97 -1.46 -2.86
N GLY A 161 -4.98 -2.28 -3.17
CA GLY A 161 -4.82 -3.70 -3.49
C GLY A 161 -4.09 -3.98 -4.80
N THR A 162 -4.19 -3.08 -5.79
CA THR A 162 -3.45 -3.17 -7.06
C THR A 162 -1.94 -3.17 -6.82
N GLY A 163 -1.45 -2.34 -5.90
CA GLY A 163 -0.03 -2.32 -5.51
C GLY A 163 0.41 -3.66 -4.91
N LEU A 164 -0.40 -4.27 -4.04
CA LEU A 164 -0.13 -5.59 -3.49
C LEU A 164 -0.01 -6.64 -4.60
N ILE A 165 -0.97 -6.69 -5.52
CA ILE A 165 -0.99 -7.65 -6.63
C ILE A 165 0.29 -7.50 -7.46
N LEU A 166 0.61 -6.27 -7.88
CA LEU A 166 1.79 -5.99 -8.71
C LEU A 166 3.10 -6.31 -7.98
N SER A 167 3.22 -5.95 -6.69
CA SER A 167 4.40 -6.32 -5.89
C SER A 167 4.60 -7.84 -5.80
N ARG A 168 3.51 -8.61 -5.70
CA ARG A 168 3.58 -10.08 -5.69
C ARG A 168 3.91 -10.66 -7.06
N ALA A 169 3.32 -10.12 -8.13
CA ALA A 169 3.58 -10.54 -9.50
C ALA A 169 5.05 -10.33 -9.89
N GLN A 170 5.62 -9.19 -9.49
CA GLN A 170 7.02 -8.82 -9.69
C GLN A 170 7.99 -9.54 -8.74
N LYS A 171 7.48 -10.34 -7.79
CA LYS A 171 8.26 -11.09 -6.78
C LYS A 171 9.20 -10.21 -5.95
N LEU A 172 8.73 -9.01 -5.58
CA LEU A 172 9.51 -8.11 -4.74
C LEU A 172 9.86 -8.78 -3.39
N PRO A 173 11.07 -8.58 -2.84
CA PRO A 173 11.52 -9.20 -1.60
C PRO A 173 10.94 -8.48 -0.36
N ILE A 174 9.61 -8.37 -0.30
CA ILE A 174 8.85 -7.68 0.75
C ILE A 174 7.87 -8.62 1.46
N ALA A 175 7.60 -8.36 2.73
CA ALA A 175 6.48 -8.94 3.44
C ALA A 175 5.25 -8.04 3.27
N THR A 176 4.12 -8.61 2.86
CA THR A 176 2.88 -7.86 2.59
C THR A 176 1.77 -8.23 3.56
N VAL A 177 1.11 -7.24 4.15
CA VAL A 177 -0.12 -7.39 4.95
C VAL A 177 -1.26 -6.67 4.22
N PHE A 178 -2.46 -7.27 4.19
CA PHE A 178 -3.66 -6.63 3.65
C PHE A 178 -4.73 -6.52 4.72
N THR A 179 -5.30 -5.34 4.90
CA THR A 179 -6.39 -5.09 5.85
C THR A 179 -7.55 -4.43 5.12
N THR A 180 -8.70 -5.11 5.05
CA THR A 180 -9.96 -4.51 4.60
C THR A 180 -10.82 -4.16 5.81
N HIS A 181 -11.41 -2.97 5.81
CA HIS A 181 -12.28 -2.47 6.88
C HIS A 181 -13.75 -2.76 6.56
N ALA A 182 -14.09 -2.97 5.28
CA ALA A 182 -15.38 -3.49 4.85
C ALA A 182 -15.29 -4.19 3.49
N THR A 183 -16.10 -5.23 3.28
CA THR A 183 -16.20 -5.87 1.97
C THR A 183 -17.19 -5.13 1.06
N LEU A 184 -16.81 -4.93 -0.21
CA LEU A 184 -17.66 -4.26 -1.20
C LEU A 184 -19.02 -4.97 -1.32
N LEU A 185 -18.98 -6.31 -1.46
CA LEU A 185 -20.18 -7.15 -1.54
C LEU A 185 -21.08 -7.00 -0.30
N GLY A 186 -20.49 -6.95 0.90
CA GLY A 186 -21.24 -6.77 2.14
C GLY A 186 -21.98 -5.43 2.17
N ARG A 187 -21.36 -4.33 1.70
CA ARG A 187 -22.01 -3.01 1.61
C ARG A 187 -23.20 -3.03 0.66
N TYR A 188 -23.04 -3.58 -0.54
CA TYR A 188 -24.11 -3.63 -1.54
C TYR A 188 -25.29 -4.51 -1.11
N LEU A 189 -25.02 -5.68 -0.53
CA LEU A 189 -26.08 -6.60 -0.12
C LEU A 189 -26.88 -6.10 1.09
N CYS A 190 -26.21 -5.46 2.05
CA CYS A 190 -26.89 -4.85 3.20
C CYS A 190 -27.73 -3.63 2.79
N ALA A 191 -27.27 -2.83 1.83
CA ALA A 191 -28.04 -1.70 1.29
C ALA A 191 -29.29 -2.16 0.52
N ALA A 192 -29.25 -3.36 -0.07
CA ALA A 192 -30.38 -3.97 -0.77
C ALA A 192 -31.45 -4.60 0.16
N ASN A 193 -31.30 -4.47 1.49
CA ASN A 193 -32.23 -5.01 2.50
C ASN A 193 -32.47 -6.53 2.39
N ILE A 194 -31.47 -7.26 1.90
CA ILE A 194 -31.47 -8.73 1.85
C ILE A 194 -31.07 -9.23 3.24
N ASP A 195 -31.71 -10.30 3.72
CA ASP A 195 -31.29 -11.00 4.94
C ASP A 195 -29.93 -11.70 4.72
N PHE A 196 -28.89 -10.87 4.78
CA PHE A 196 -27.56 -11.15 4.26
C PHE A 196 -26.86 -12.27 5.03
N TYR A 197 -26.90 -12.20 6.36
CA TYR A 197 -26.21 -13.17 7.21
C TYR A 197 -26.83 -14.57 7.13
N ASN A 198 -28.14 -14.68 6.86
CA ASN A 198 -28.82 -15.97 6.72
C ASN A 198 -28.71 -16.59 5.31
N HIS A 199 -28.12 -15.89 4.34
CA HIS A 199 -27.99 -16.35 2.95
C HIS A 199 -26.56 -16.27 2.40
N LEU A 200 -25.57 -16.03 3.27
CA LEU A 200 -24.17 -15.86 2.89
C LEU A 200 -23.62 -17.07 2.10
N ASP A 201 -23.99 -18.28 2.52
CA ASP A 201 -23.59 -19.55 1.88
C ASP A 201 -24.16 -19.74 0.47
N LYS A 202 -25.24 -19.03 0.12
CA LYS A 202 -25.85 -19.08 -1.22
C LYS A 202 -25.21 -18.09 -2.20
N VAL A 203 -24.58 -17.04 -1.68
CA VAL A 203 -23.90 -16.00 -2.48
C VAL A 203 -22.43 -16.37 -2.71
N ILE A 204 -21.79 -17.03 -1.74
CA ILE A 204 -20.40 -17.47 -1.82
C ILE A 204 -20.37 -18.99 -1.99
N SER A 205 -20.56 -19.47 -3.23
CA SER A 205 -20.29 -20.88 -3.54
C SER A 205 -18.78 -21.12 -3.63
N PRO A 206 -18.22 -22.16 -2.99
CA PRO A 206 -16.81 -22.55 -3.14
C PRO A 206 -16.41 -22.86 -4.59
N SER A 207 -17.38 -23.15 -5.47
CA SER A 207 -17.15 -23.49 -6.87
C SER A 207 -16.87 -22.29 -7.79
N THR A 208 -17.02 -21.06 -7.30
CA THR A 208 -16.87 -19.83 -8.12
C THR A 208 -15.42 -19.34 -8.18
N PHE A 209 -14.51 -19.90 -7.37
CA PHE A 209 -13.09 -19.58 -7.41
C PHE A 209 -12.33 -20.69 -8.16
N PRO A 210 -11.63 -20.40 -9.27
CA PRO A 210 -10.80 -21.40 -9.93
C PRO A 210 -9.71 -21.89 -8.96
N PRO A 211 -9.40 -23.20 -8.93
CA PRO A 211 -8.48 -23.80 -7.96
C PRO A 211 -7.01 -23.40 -8.15
N HIS A 212 -6.70 -22.52 -9.10
CA HIS A 212 -5.35 -22.09 -9.42
C HIS A 212 -5.28 -20.56 -9.40
N HIS A 213 -4.32 -20.06 -8.61
CA HIS A 213 -3.92 -18.66 -8.41
C HIS A 213 -4.55 -17.95 -7.19
N LEU A 214 -3.66 -17.55 -6.27
CA LEU A 214 -3.88 -16.88 -4.97
C LEU A 214 -4.29 -17.77 -3.79
N SER A 215 -3.31 -18.55 -3.29
CA SER A 215 -3.35 -19.07 -1.92
C SER A 215 -3.08 -17.93 -0.92
N PHE A 216 -4.13 -17.38 -0.32
CA PHE A 216 -3.99 -16.55 0.89
C PHE A 216 -3.56 -17.43 2.06
N ARG A 217 -2.26 -17.48 2.35
CA ARG A 217 -1.77 -18.10 3.59
C ARG A 217 -1.97 -17.11 4.73
N SER A 218 -2.85 -17.45 5.67
CA SER A 218 -2.85 -16.83 7.00
C SER A 218 -1.46 -17.01 7.61
N LEU A 219 -0.78 -15.91 7.87
CA LEU A 219 0.50 -15.91 8.56
C LEU A 219 0.21 -16.15 10.05
N LYS A 220 0.18 -17.43 10.46
CA LYS A 220 0.29 -17.76 11.88
C LYS A 220 1.71 -17.39 12.31
N LEU A 221 1.85 -16.25 12.98
CA LEU A 221 3.06 -15.94 13.74
C LEU A 221 3.27 -17.11 14.72
N LYS A 222 4.33 -17.88 14.51
CA LYS A 222 4.74 -18.90 15.47
C LYS A 222 5.25 -18.17 16.70
N ASP A 223 4.52 -18.31 17.80
CA ASP A 223 5.09 -18.12 19.13
C ASP A 223 6.32 -19.02 19.28
N GLY A 224 7.50 -18.44 19.45
CA GLY A 224 8.71 -19.24 19.62
C GLY A 224 10.01 -18.45 19.56
N LYS A 225 10.37 -17.89 20.72
CA LYS A 225 11.72 -17.56 21.21
C LYS A 225 12.89 -17.97 20.31
N TYR A 226 13.81 -17.04 20.01
CA TYR A 226 15.22 -17.07 20.43
C TYR A 226 15.79 -15.64 20.46
#